data_AF-A0A8T5RCS0-F1
#
_entry.id   AF-A0A8T5RCS0-F1
#
_cell.length_a   1.000
_cell.length_b   1.000
_cell.length_c   1.000
_cell.angle_alpha   90.00
_cell.angle_beta   90.00
_cell.angle_gamma   90.00
#
_symmetry.space_group_name_H-M   'P 1'
#
loop_
_entity.id
_entity.type
_entity.pdbx_description
1 polymer ?
#
loop_
_entity_poly.entity_id
_entity_poly.type
_entity_poly.pdbx_seq_one_letter_code
_entity_poly.pdbx_strand_id
1 'polypeptide(L)'
;MSKMDNIKNLNSLKKNYKEFDKILKILLIIGIVIISGFIIYAFLTPRPGYWYLGILNSDKKAENYPTEAAVNANITFYISVGNYLNRDFSFQIEILKGDNDTVLGSSPSLNATSFVNSSTITLLHGAEWISSAFNVTFSDPGNNQSIIAELWEIPSVGVRRFYDVVYLRLNITS
;
A
#
# COMPACT_ATOMS: atom_id res chain seq x y z
N MET A 1 -6.68 75.65 -6.63
CA MET A 1 -5.73 74.56 -6.32
C MET A 1 -4.47 74.79 -7.14
N SER A 2 -3.31 74.94 -6.49
CA SER A 2 -2.09 75.39 -7.16
C SER A 2 -1.52 74.29 -8.06
N LYS A 3 -0.92 74.67 -9.21
CA LYS A 3 -0.15 73.76 -10.08
C LYS A 3 0.91 72.98 -9.28
N MET A 4 1.40 73.57 -8.19
CA MET A 4 2.38 72.97 -7.29
C MET A 4 1.80 71.86 -6.40
N ASP A 5 0.51 71.93 -6.06
CA ASP A 5 -0.19 70.91 -5.25
C ASP A 5 -0.46 69.65 -6.09
N ASN A 6 -0.81 69.81 -7.37
CA ASN A 6 -1.02 68.70 -8.31
C ASN A 6 0.28 67.92 -8.57
N ILE A 7 1.42 68.61 -8.69
CA ILE A 7 2.73 67.97 -8.91
C ILE A 7 3.16 67.16 -7.67
N LYS A 8 2.93 67.69 -6.46
CA LYS A 8 3.22 66.97 -5.21
C LYS A 8 2.39 65.68 -5.10
N ASN A 9 1.09 65.74 -5.42
CA ASN A 9 0.19 64.58 -5.37
C ASN A 9 0.57 63.49 -6.40
N LEU A 10 0.92 63.88 -7.62
CA LEU A 10 1.40 62.95 -8.65
C LEU A 10 2.71 62.24 -8.24
N ASN A 11 3.61 62.98 -7.60
CA ASN A 11 4.87 62.42 -7.10
C ASN A 11 4.66 61.46 -5.92
N SER A 12 3.71 61.74 -5.02
CA SER A 12 3.37 60.81 -3.93
C SER A 12 2.69 59.53 -4.44
N LEU A 13 1.78 59.64 -5.42
CA LEU A 13 1.16 58.46 -6.04
C LEU A 13 2.21 57.58 -6.74
N LYS A 14 3.10 58.19 -7.55
CA LYS A 14 4.17 57.47 -8.23
C LYS A 14 5.15 56.78 -7.25
N LYS A 15 5.40 57.41 -6.09
CA LYS A 15 6.18 56.81 -5.00
C LYS A 15 5.46 55.60 -4.39
N ASN A 16 4.18 55.71 -4.08
CA ASN A 16 3.38 54.62 -3.52
C ASN A 16 3.31 53.41 -4.46
N TYR A 17 3.13 53.63 -5.77
CA TYR A 17 3.19 52.55 -6.77
C TYR A 17 4.58 51.89 -6.81
N LYS A 18 5.67 52.66 -6.73
CA LYS A 18 7.03 52.11 -6.71
C LYS A 18 7.31 51.28 -5.44
N GLU A 19 6.78 51.70 -4.30
CA GLU A 19 6.88 50.94 -3.03
C GLU A 19 6.04 49.67 -3.08
N PHE A 20 4.81 49.74 -3.60
CA PHE A 20 3.96 48.57 -3.81
C PHE A 20 4.61 47.56 -4.76
N ASP A 21 5.14 48.02 -5.89
CA ASP A 21 5.80 47.18 -6.88
C ASP A 21 7.06 46.49 -6.32
N LYS A 22 7.78 47.19 -5.43
CA LYS A 22 8.92 46.63 -4.69
C LYS A 22 8.46 45.53 -3.72
N ILE A 23 7.40 45.77 -2.95
CA ILE A 23 6.83 44.77 -2.02
C ILE A 23 6.35 43.54 -2.80
N LEU A 24 5.63 43.74 -3.91
CA LEU A 24 5.13 42.67 -4.75
C LEU A 24 6.29 41.79 -5.29
N LYS A 25 7.37 42.41 -5.78
CA LYS A 25 8.57 41.68 -6.23
C LYS A 25 9.22 40.88 -5.11
N ILE A 26 9.31 41.44 -3.90
CA ILE A 26 9.86 40.74 -2.73
C ILE A 26 8.99 39.52 -2.38
N LEU A 27 7.66 39.69 -2.34
CA LEU A 27 6.73 38.59 -2.06
C LEU A 27 6.82 37.50 -3.12
N LEU A 28 6.94 37.87 -4.40
CA LEU A 28 7.11 36.92 -5.50
C LEU A 28 8.41 36.10 -5.34
N ILE A 29 9.52 36.77 -5.02
CA ILE A 29 10.81 36.09 -4.78
C ILE A 29 10.71 35.13 -3.60
N ILE A 30 10.12 35.56 -2.48
CA ILE A 30 9.92 34.71 -1.30
C ILE A 30 9.05 33.50 -1.67
N GLY A 31 7.96 33.71 -2.41
CA GLY A 31 7.09 32.63 -2.88
C GLY A 31 7.83 31.62 -3.75
N ILE A 32 8.64 32.08 -4.71
CA ILE A 32 9.46 31.21 -5.56
C ILE A 32 10.46 30.41 -4.71
N VAL A 33 11.14 31.05 -3.75
CA VAL A 33 12.10 30.37 -2.85
C VAL A 33 11.41 29.29 -2.02
N ILE A 34 10.25 29.58 -1.43
CA ILE A 34 9.49 28.62 -0.62
C ILE A 34 9.04 27.42 -1.47
N ILE A 35 8.42 27.67 -2.63
CA ILE A 35 7.94 26.59 -3.52
C ILE A 35 9.11 25.73 -4.02
N SER A 36 10.22 26.37 -4.42
CA SER A 36 11.43 25.67 -4.85
C SER A 36 12.01 24.81 -3.72
N GLY A 37 12.02 25.33 -2.49
CA GLY A 37 12.42 24.58 -1.30
C GLY A 37 11.57 23.33 -1.08
N PHE A 38 10.24 23.43 -1.21
CA PHE A 38 9.34 22.27 -1.11
C PHE A 38 9.56 21.24 -2.21
N ILE A 39 9.82 21.68 -3.45
CA ILE A 39 10.12 20.77 -4.57
C ILE A 39 11.42 20.01 -4.30
N ILE A 40 12.48 20.72 -3.89
CA ILE A 40 13.76 20.10 -3.54
C ILE A 40 13.59 19.14 -2.37
N TYR A 41 12.86 19.54 -1.33
CA TYR A 41 12.56 18.69 -0.19
C TYR A 41 11.86 17.39 -0.62
N ALA A 42 10.79 17.49 -1.41
CA ALA A 42 10.04 16.33 -1.90
C ALA A 42 10.90 15.37 -2.75
N PHE A 43 11.87 15.90 -3.51
CA PHE A 43 12.81 15.08 -4.27
C PHE A 43 13.84 14.37 -3.38
N LEU A 44 14.31 15.05 -2.33
CA LEU A 44 15.29 14.50 -1.38
C LEU A 44 14.68 13.57 -0.32
N THR A 45 13.37 13.66 -0.08
CA THR A 45 12.62 12.79 0.84
C THR A 45 11.63 11.93 0.05
N PRO A 46 12.11 10.85 -0.62
CA PRO A 46 11.22 9.91 -1.28
C PRO A 46 10.25 9.32 -0.25
N ARG A 47 9.02 9.07 -0.69
CA ARG A 47 7.99 8.47 0.17
C ARG A 47 8.50 7.14 0.72
N PRO A 48 8.12 6.78 1.97
CA PRO A 48 8.41 5.44 2.47
C PRO A 48 7.84 4.43 1.48
N GLY A 49 8.65 3.42 1.18
CA GLY A 49 8.19 2.36 0.31
C GLY A 49 7.04 1.60 0.95
N TYR A 50 6.19 1.01 0.12
CA TYR A 50 5.05 0.20 0.58
C TYR A 50 5.05 -1.15 -0.13
N TRP A 51 4.19 -2.04 0.33
CA TRP A 51 3.92 -3.32 -0.29
C TRP A 51 2.42 -3.56 -0.28
N TYR A 52 1.96 -4.54 -1.03
CA TYR A 52 0.65 -5.10 -0.81
C TYR A 52 0.70 -6.62 -0.90
N LEU A 53 -0.17 -7.25 -0.14
CA LEU A 53 -0.49 -8.67 -0.20
C LEU A 53 -1.98 -8.80 -0.46
N GLY A 54 -2.38 -9.69 -1.37
CA GLY A 54 -3.77 -9.89 -1.70
C GLY A 54 -4.07 -11.35 -2.02
N ILE A 55 -5.26 -11.79 -1.63
CA ILE A 55 -5.88 -12.99 -2.20
C ILE A 55 -6.73 -12.53 -3.37
N LEU A 56 -6.71 -13.26 -4.48
CA LEU A 56 -7.53 -12.98 -5.67
C LEU A 56 -8.44 -14.17 -5.93
N ASN A 57 -9.66 -13.91 -6.40
CA ASN A 57 -10.62 -14.94 -6.77
C ASN A 57 -10.17 -15.74 -8.03
N SER A 58 -11.00 -16.68 -8.50
CA SER A 58 -10.72 -17.49 -9.70
C SER A 58 -10.48 -16.68 -10.97
N ASP A 59 -11.01 -15.47 -11.05
CA ASP A 59 -10.85 -14.54 -12.18
C ASP A 59 -9.66 -13.58 -11.99
N LYS A 60 -8.81 -13.82 -10.97
CA LYS A 60 -7.67 -12.98 -10.59
C LYS A 60 -8.07 -11.54 -10.20
N LYS A 61 -9.23 -11.39 -9.56
CA LYS A 61 -9.70 -10.10 -9.04
C LYS A 61 -9.82 -10.10 -7.53
N ALA A 62 -9.68 -8.92 -6.94
CA ALA A 62 -9.77 -8.73 -5.51
C ALA A 62 -11.22 -8.47 -5.03
N GLU A 63 -12.20 -9.10 -5.67
CA GLU A 63 -13.63 -8.88 -5.44
C GLU A 63 -14.42 -10.17 -5.63
N ASN A 64 -15.70 -10.19 -5.21
CA ASN A 64 -16.62 -11.31 -5.42
C ASN A 64 -16.06 -12.66 -4.93
N TYR A 65 -15.42 -12.68 -3.77
CA TYR A 65 -14.98 -13.93 -3.14
C TYR A 65 -16.18 -14.77 -2.70
N PRO A 66 -16.07 -16.11 -2.74
CA PRO A 66 -17.11 -16.97 -2.21
C PRO A 66 -17.24 -16.76 -0.70
N THR A 67 -18.45 -16.45 -0.25
CA THR A 67 -18.80 -16.41 1.18
C THR A 67 -19.30 -17.75 1.69
N GLU A 68 -19.64 -18.66 0.78
CA GLU A 68 -20.15 -19.99 1.06
C GLU A 68 -19.53 -21.01 0.10
N ALA A 69 -19.27 -22.22 0.58
CA ALA A 69 -18.84 -23.35 -0.25
C ALA A 69 -19.38 -24.66 0.34
N ALA A 70 -19.67 -25.64 -0.52
CA ALA A 70 -20.06 -26.96 -0.05
C ALA A 70 -18.84 -27.73 0.53
N VAL A 71 -19.10 -28.68 1.42
CA VAL A 71 -18.08 -29.62 1.91
C VAL A 71 -17.37 -30.29 0.71
N ASN A 72 -16.05 -30.35 0.78
CA ASN A 72 -15.15 -30.86 -0.27
C ASN A 72 -15.20 -30.10 -1.61
N ALA A 73 -15.91 -28.97 -1.72
CA ALA A 73 -15.85 -28.13 -2.90
C ALA A 73 -14.48 -27.49 -3.03
N ASN A 74 -13.95 -27.47 -4.26
CA ASN A 74 -12.67 -26.84 -4.53
C ASN A 74 -12.84 -25.33 -4.66
N ILE A 75 -12.11 -24.60 -3.82
CA ILE A 75 -12.06 -23.13 -3.87
C ILE A 75 -10.73 -22.74 -4.51
N THR A 76 -10.83 -22.18 -5.72
CA THR A 76 -9.67 -21.71 -6.47
C THR A 76 -9.39 -20.24 -6.19
N PHE A 77 -8.15 -19.90 -5.88
CA PHE A 77 -7.70 -18.53 -5.64
C PHE A 77 -6.23 -18.36 -6.05
N TYR A 78 -5.79 -17.11 -6.08
CA TYR A 78 -4.41 -16.73 -6.35
C TYR A 78 -3.91 -15.80 -5.26
N ILE A 79 -2.59 -15.69 -5.10
CA ILE A 79 -1.96 -14.69 -4.24
C ILE A 79 -1.27 -13.67 -5.11
N SER A 80 -1.39 -12.39 -4.73
CA SER A 80 -0.64 -11.31 -5.34
C SER A 80 0.20 -10.58 -4.30
N VAL A 81 1.43 -10.24 -4.71
CA VAL A 81 2.37 -9.44 -3.92
C VAL A 81 2.91 -8.33 -4.80
N GLY A 82 2.84 -7.08 -4.34
CA GLY A 82 3.50 -5.96 -4.99
C GLY A 82 4.61 -5.39 -4.12
N ASN A 83 5.77 -5.13 -4.71
CA ASN A 83 6.92 -4.57 -4.01
C ASN A 83 7.19 -3.12 -4.43
N TYR A 84 6.92 -2.16 -3.55
CA TYR A 84 7.27 -0.75 -3.72
C TYR A 84 8.17 -0.26 -2.58
N LEU A 85 8.98 -1.15 -1.97
CA LEU A 85 9.82 -0.87 -0.80
C LEU A 85 11.09 -0.05 -1.08
N ASN A 86 11.26 0.48 -2.29
CA ASN A 86 12.52 1.09 -2.80
C ASN A 86 13.74 0.14 -2.71
N ARG A 87 13.50 -1.17 -2.69
CA ARG A 87 14.51 -2.24 -2.68
C ARG A 87 13.91 -3.53 -3.22
N ASP A 88 14.76 -4.49 -3.55
CA ASP A 88 14.31 -5.84 -3.86
C ASP A 88 13.79 -6.54 -2.60
N PHE A 89 12.78 -7.40 -2.79
CA PHE A 89 12.07 -8.05 -1.72
C PHE A 89 12.03 -9.55 -1.99
N SER A 90 12.71 -10.31 -1.13
CA SER A 90 12.70 -11.77 -1.16
C SER A 90 11.73 -12.30 -0.11
N PHE A 91 10.81 -13.16 -0.52
CA PHE A 91 9.73 -13.63 0.35
C PHE A 91 9.32 -15.07 0.07
N GLN A 92 8.55 -15.62 1.00
CA GLN A 92 7.80 -16.85 0.89
C GLN A 92 6.33 -16.58 1.25
N ILE A 93 5.43 -17.36 0.66
CA ILE A 93 4.02 -17.37 0.99
C ILE A 93 3.70 -18.67 1.70
N GLU A 94 3.01 -18.54 2.83
CA GLU A 94 2.42 -19.67 3.53
C GLU A 94 0.90 -19.54 3.50
N ILE A 95 0.24 -20.56 2.98
CA ILE A 95 -1.21 -20.65 2.94
C ILE A 95 -1.66 -21.53 4.09
N LEU A 96 -2.58 -21.04 4.90
CA LEU A 96 -3.16 -21.78 6.01
C LEU A 96 -4.68 -21.88 5.89
N LYS A 97 -5.22 -22.93 6.50
CA LYS A 97 -6.64 -23.07 6.78
C LYS A 97 -6.88 -22.78 8.26
N GLY A 98 -7.83 -21.90 8.54
CA GLY A 98 -8.27 -21.57 9.88
C GLY A 98 -9.77 -21.73 10.06
N ASP A 99 -10.23 -21.54 11.29
CA ASP A 99 -11.62 -21.64 11.74
C ASP A 99 -11.91 -20.54 12.79
N ASN A 100 -12.96 -20.71 13.59
CA ASN A 100 -13.33 -19.75 14.64
C ASN A 100 -12.28 -19.60 15.75
N ASP A 101 -11.45 -20.63 15.97
CA ASP A 101 -10.43 -20.63 17.02
C ASP A 101 -9.10 -20.04 16.52
N THR A 102 -9.03 -19.71 15.23
CA THR A 102 -7.86 -19.10 14.62
C THR A 102 -7.71 -17.64 15.01
N VAL A 103 -6.55 -17.33 15.60
CA VAL A 103 -6.21 -15.96 15.99
C VAL A 103 -5.49 -15.28 14.82
N LEU A 104 -6.13 -14.25 14.27
CA LEU A 104 -5.63 -13.43 13.17
C LEU A 104 -5.20 -12.06 13.72
N GLY A 105 -4.08 -11.51 13.22
CA GLY A 105 -3.58 -10.21 13.69
C GLY A 105 -2.31 -9.77 12.96
N SER A 106 -1.54 -8.87 13.57
CA SER A 106 -0.25 -8.39 13.05
C SER A 106 0.92 -9.35 13.32
N SER A 107 0.63 -10.63 13.48
CA SER A 107 1.58 -11.70 13.80
C SER A 107 1.20 -12.96 13.04
N PRO A 108 2.07 -13.99 13.00
CA PRO A 108 1.69 -15.29 12.47
C PRO A 108 0.40 -15.80 13.12
N SER A 109 -0.42 -16.44 12.30
CA SER A 109 -1.72 -16.97 12.68
C SER A 109 -1.52 -18.14 13.63
N LEU A 110 -2.26 -18.12 14.75
CA LEU A 110 -2.25 -19.21 15.72
C LEU A 110 -3.48 -20.08 15.51
N ASN A 111 -3.33 -21.38 15.78
CA ASN A 111 -4.38 -22.40 15.59
C ASN A 111 -4.84 -22.56 14.12
N ALA A 112 -4.02 -22.17 13.15
CA ALA A 112 -4.24 -22.44 11.74
C ALA A 112 -3.39 -23.64 11.27
N THR A 113 -3.90 -24.41 10.31
CA THR A 113 -3.20 -25.55 9.73
C THR A 113 -2.52 -25.13 8.42
N SER A 114 -1.20 -25.30 8.34
CA SER A 114 -0.44 -25.02 7.11
C SER A 114 -0.86 -25.97 6.00
N PHE A 115 -1.13 -25.41 4.82
CA PHE A 115 -1.61 -26.11 3.65
C PHE A 115 -0.56 -26.11 2.53
N VAL A 116 0.05 -24.96 2.26
CA VAL A 116 1.07 -24.80 1.21
C VAL A 116 2.15 -23.84 1.69
N ASN A 117 3.40 -24.15 1.39
CA ASN A 117 4.53 -23.24 1.55
C ASN A 117 5.23 -23.07 0.19
N SER A 118 5.41 -21.82 -0.24
CA SER A 118 6.06 -21.52 -1.52
C SER A 118 7.59 -21.64 -1.44
N SER A 119 8.23 -21.83 -2.59
CA SER A 119 9.66 -21.52 -2.71
C SER A 119 9.91 -20.02 -2.46
N THR A 120 11.16 -19.68 -2.17
CA THR A 120 11.58 -18.27 -2.08
C THR A 120 11.45 -17.60 -3.45
N ILE A 121 10.83 -16.43 -3.46
CA ILE A 121 10.64 -15.59 -4.64
C ILE A 121 11.33 -14.26 -4.37
N THR A 122 12.09 -13.76 -5.33
CA THR A 122 12.67 -12.42 -5.28
C THR A 122 11.94 -11.53 -6.26
N LEU A 123 11.37 -10.44 -5.75
CA LEU A 123 10.60 -9.47 -6.50
C LEU A 123 11.33 -8.12 -6.51
N LEU A 124 11.64 -7.63 -7.71
CA LEU A 124 12.32 -6.35 -7.90
C LEU A 124 11.44 -5.18 -7.42
N HIS A 125 12.07 -4.06 -7.06
CA HIS A 125 11.33 -2.83 -6.77
C HIS A 125 10.46 -2.40 -7.96
N GLY A 126 9.19 -2.07 -7.67
CA GLY A 126 8.18 -1.67 -8.64
C GLY A 126 7.50 -2.83 -9.37
N ALA A 127 7.88 -4.08 -9.07
CA ALA A 127 7.30 -5.26 -9.69
C ALA A 127 6.17 -5.85 -8.85
N GLU A 128 5.30 -6.59 -9.56
CA GLU A 128 4.19 -7.34 -9.00
C GLU A 128 4.35 -8.82 -9.36
N TRP A 129 3.89 -9.68 -8.46
CA TRP A 129 3.86 -11.12 -8.65
C TRP A 129 2.45 -11.64 -8.40
N ILE A 130 2.02 -12.60 -9.22
CA ILE A 130 0.79 -13.36 -9.03
C ILE A 130 1.16 -14.83 -9.08
N SER A 131 0.69 -15.60 -8.09
CA SER A 131 0.95 -17.04 -7.99
C SER A 131 0.31 -17.84 -9.12
N SER A 132 0.66 -19.13 -9.21
CA SER A 132 -0.23 -20.11 -9.84
C SER A 132 -1.49 -20.31 -9.01
N ALA A 133 -2.51 -20.96 -9.58
CA ALA A 133 -3.76 -21.24 -8.88
C ALA A 133 -3.52 -22.15 -7.67
N PHE A 134 -4.09 -21.78 -6.53
CA PHE A 134 -4.23 -22.63 -5.36
C PHE A 134 -5.66 -23.16 -5.27
N ASN A 135 -5.78 -24.39 -4.79
CA ASN A 135 -7.02 -25.14 -4.72
C ASN A 135 -7.15 -25.68 -3.30
N VAL A 136 -8.10 -25.14 -2.53
CA VAL A 136 -8.31 -25.53 -1.14
C VAL A 136 -9.69 -26.14 -0.96
N THR A 137 -9.76 -27.17 -0.12
CA THR A 137 -10.99 -27.84 0.26
C THR A 137 -11.10 -27.93 1.78
N PHE A 138 -12.33 -27.90 2.26
CA PHE A 138 -12.70 -28.10 3.66
C PHE A 138 -13.51 -29.39 3.79
N SER A 139 -13.06 -30.28 4.69
CA SER A 139 -13.66 -31.60 4.91
C SER A 139 -14.92 -31.56 5.76
N ASP A 140 -15.03 -30.54 6.61
CA ASP A 140 -16.05 -30.46 7.64
C ASP A 140 -16.86 -29.18 7.48
N PRO A 141 -18.19 -29.23 7.68
CA PRO A 141 -19.01 -28.04 7.70
C PRO A 141 -18.64 -27.15 8.88
N GLY A 142 -18.77 -25.84 8.70
CA GLY A 142 -18.42 -24.89 9.74
C GLY A 142 -18.56 -23.44 9.29
N ASN A 143 -18.92 -22.58 10.25
CA ASN A 143 -18.99 -21.14 10.02
C ASN A 143 -17.62 -20.50 10.23
N ASN A 144 -17.32 -19.44 9.46
CA ASN A 144 -16.06 -18.69 9.52
C ASN A 144 -14.79 -19.54 9.31
N GLN A 145 -14.89 -20.58 8.49
CA GLN A 145 -13.69 -21.22 7.93
C GLN A 145 -12.90 -20.16 7.16
N SER A 146 -11.58 -20.20 7.27
CA SER A 146 -10.70 -19.13 6.80
C SER A 146 -9.62 -19.66 5.87
N ILE A 147 -9.42 -18.98 4.74
CA ILE A 147 -8.23 -19.13 3.89
C ILE A 147 -7.30 -17.98 4.24
N ILE A 148 -6.09 -18.29 4.67
CA ILE A 148 -5.14 -17.32 5.19
C ILE A 148 -3.89 -17.37 4.32
N ALA A 149 -3.37 -16.20 3.95
CA ALA A 149 -2.10 -16.07 3.25
C ALA A 149 -1.17 -15.21 4.09
N GLU A 150 -0.07 -15.81 4.53
CA GLU A 150 0.99 -15.13 5.26
C GLU A 150 2.18 -14.85 4.35
N LEU A 151 2.67 -13.62 4.42
CA LEU A 151 3.86 -13.17 3.74
C LEU A 151 5.03 -13.18 4.72
N TRP A 152 6.08 -13.91 4.34
CA TRP A 152 7.29 -14.06 5.14
C TRP A 152 8.48 -13.51 4.38
N GLU A 153 9.12 -12.46 4.90
CA GLU A 153 10.35 -11.91 4.33
C GLU A 153 11.53 -12.85 4.61
N ILE A 154 12.37 -13.03 3.59
CA ILE A 154 13.64 -13.75 3.63
C ILE A 154 14.78 -12.74 3.38
N PRO A 155 15.21 -11.98 4.40
CA PRO A 155 16.24 -10.95 4.22
C PRO A 155 17.63 -11.56 3.96
N SER A 156 17.86 -12.77 4.44
CA SER A 156 19.09 -13.54 4.24
C SER A 156 18.81 -15.04 4.38
N VAL A 157 19.74 -15.87 3.90
CA VAL A 157 19.61 -17.33 3.96
C VAL A 157 19.44 -17.78 5.41
N GLY A 158 18.40 -18.58 5.68
CA GLY A 158 18.09 -19.12 7.00
C GLY A 158 17.35 -18.15 7.94
N VAL A 159 17.09 -16.91 7.53
CA VAL A 159 16.27 -15.96 8.29
C VAL A 159 14.90 -15.84 7.64
N ARG A 160 13.85 -16.11 8.42
CA ARG A 160 12.45 -15.97 8.01
C ARG A 160 11.74 -15.04 8.99
N ARG A 161 11.14 -13.97 8.50
CA ARG A 161 10.45 -12.96 9.33
C ARG A 161 9.02 -12.80 8.86
N PHE A 162 8.07 -12.88 9.79
CA PHE A 162 6.68 -12.56 9.48
C PHE A 162 6.61 -11.11 9.01
N TYR A 163 5.90 -10.88 7.90
CA TYR A 163 5.84 -9.57 7.27
C TYR A 163 4.41 -9.05 7.22
N ASP A 164 3.46 -9.87 6.74
CA ASP A 164 2.07 -9.47 6.61
C ASP A 164 1.13 -10.68 6.53
N VAL A 165 -0.18 -10.47 6.70
CA VAL A 165 -1.20 -11.51 6.57
C VAL A 165 -2.49 -10.93 5.99
N VAL A 166 -3.12 -11.70 5.10
CA VAL A 166 -4.48 -11.45 4.63
C VAL A 166 -5.29 -12.74 4.73
N TYR A 167 -6.60 -12.60 4.86
CA TYR A 167 -7.48 -13.75 4.99
C TYR A 167 -8.85 -13.51 4.37
N LEU A 168 -9.49 -14.60 3.98
CA LEU A 168 -10.89 -14.65 3.55
C LEU A 168 -11.66 -15.59 4.46
N ARG A 169 -12.85 -15.18 4.88
CA ARG A 169 -13.78 -16.00 5.65
C ARG A 169 -14.91 -16.48 4.77
N LEU A 170 -15.30 -17.74 4.97
CA LEU A 170 -16.39 -18.38 4.28
C LEU A 170 -17.09 -19.40 5.19
N ASN A 171 -18.34 -19.71 4.89
CA ASN A 171 -19.10 -20.76 5.55
C ASN A 171 -19.06 -22.04 4.71
N ILE A 172 -18.80 -23.16 5.36
CA ILE A 172 -18.82 -24.47 4.71
C ILE A 172 -20.12 -25.17 5.04
N THR A 173 -20.94 -25.39 4.01
CA THR A 173 -22.27 -25.98 4.11
C THR A 173 -22.25 -27.47 3.72
N SER A 174 -23.04 -28.28 4.42
CA SER A 174 -23.26 -29.69 4.12
C SER A 174 -23.95 -29.92 2.78
#